data_AF-A0A2N3LB19-F1
#
_entry.id   AF-A0A2N3LB19-F1
#
_cell.length_a   1.000
_cell.length_b   1.000
_cell.length_c   1.000
_cell.angle_alpha   90.00
_cell.angle_beta   90.00
_cell.angle_gamma   90.00
#
_symmetry.space_group_name_H-M   'P 1'
#
loop_
_entity.id
_entity.type
_entity.pdbx_description
1 polymer ?
#
loop_
_entity_poly.entity_id
_entity_poly.type
_entity_poly.pdbx_seq_one_letter_code
_entity_poly.pdbx_strand_id
1 'polypeptide(L)'
;MSEENQHPPLGDTSTSKALRIGASVAGAVPFVGASIQTVLTEIIPNVRADRVESYIRHLQDQIDELKLKLALEKPEGLDLFEEGLWQSARAFTEERKKYIGELVISGLNCEEAEQHRVRHNLRILNQIGDDEILILSSYQSKYQAISSDDAKAFRKKHKSVLGPFSRALGSADRSKAAHKDALLAHLASFGLLKVTEEDFETSRVKHALTSQGVALLRYIGIAED
;
A
#
# COMPACT_ATOMS: atom_id res chain seq x y z
N MET A 1 -6.85 13.34 -59.03
CA MET A 1 -5.75 14.23 -58.62
C MET A 1 -6.38 15.40 -57.90
N SER A 2 -6.24 15.68 -56.61
CA SER A 2 -5.90 14.94 -55.40
C SER A 2 -6.49 15.83 -54.31
N GLU A 3 -7.33 15.29 -53.43
CA GLU A 3 -7.83 16.01 -52.26
C GLU A 3 -6.66 16.18 -51.27
N GLU A 4 -6.29 17.43 -50.99
CA GLU A 4 -5.28 17.76 -49.99
C GLU A 4 -5.96 17.82 -48.61
N ASN A 5 -6.00 16.68 -47.94
CA ASN A 5 -6.37 16.56 -46.53
C ASN A 5 -5.35 17.33 -45.67
N GLN A 6 -5.67 18.57 -45.30
CA GLN A 6 -4.96 19.29 -44.24
C GLN A 6 -5.45 18.81 -42.87
N HIS A 7 -4.86 17.72 -42.38
CA HIS A 7 -4.97 17.37 -40.96
C HIS A 7 -4.25 18.44 -40.12
N PRO A 8 -4.89 19.04 -39.10
CA PRO A 8 -4.19 19.89 -38.14
C PRO A 8 -3.15 19.06 -37.36
N PRO A 9 -2.02 19.67 -36.96
CA PRO A 9 -0.90 18.94 -36.37
C PRO A 9 -1.32 18.37 -35.01
N LEU A 10 -1.06 17.07 -34.82
CA LEU A 10 -1.15 16.39 -33.53
C LEU A 10 -0.12 17.00 -32.57
N GLY A 11 -0.56 18.03 -31.84
CA GLY A 11 0.17 18.69 -30.77
C GLY A 11 -0.55 18.57 -29.44
N ASP A 12 -0.93 17.35 -29.03
CA ASP A 12 -1.38 17.05 -27.66
C ASP A 12 -0.22 16.41 -26.89
N THR A 13 0.86 17.18 -26.74
CA THR A 13 2.05 16.79 -25.99
C THR A 13 1.78 17.05 -24.52
N SER A 14 1.79 16.00 -23.70
CA SER A 14 2.07 15.87 -22.26
C SER A 14 1.81 17.08 -21.32
N THR A 15 2.28 18.27 -21.67
CA THR A 15 2.06 19.56 -21.02
C THR A 15 0.58 19.91 -20.84
N SER A 16 -0.28 19.68 -21.84
CA SER A 16 -1.73 19.93 -21.74
C SER A 16 -2.42 19.02 -20.73
N LYS A 17 -1.94 17.79 -20.54
CA LYS A 17 -2.45 16.85 -19.51
C LYS A 17 -1.92 17.19 -18.13
N ALA A 18 -0.63 17.51 -18.01
CA ALA A 18 -0.03 17.96 -16.74
C ALA A 18 -0.71 19.23 -16.20
N LEU A 19 -1.00 20.20 -17.09
CA LEU A 19 -1.72 21.42 -16.72
C LEU A 19 -3.15 21.13 -16.23
N ARG A 20 -3.82 20.13 -16.82
CA ARG A 20 -5.16 19.70 -16.41
C ARG A 20 -5.17 18.95 -15.08
N ILE A 21 -4.14 18.17 -14.78
CA ILE A 21 -3.97 17.49 -13.48
C ILE A 21 -3.64 18.53 -12.41
N GLY A 22 -2.71 19.45 -12.70
CA GLY A 22 -2.43 20.59 -11.83
C GLY A 22 -3.68 21.40 -11.55
N ALA A 23 -4.50 21.69 -12.57
CA ALA A 23 -5.75 22.42 -12.41
C ALA A 23 -6.88 21.62 -11.74
N SER A 24 -6.99 20.31 -11.97
CA SER A 24 -8.03 19.48 -11.34
C SER A 24 -7.72 19.22 -9.87
N VAL A 25 -6.47 18.94 -9.53
CA VAL A 25 -6.04 18.77 -8.14
C VAL A 25 -6.01 20.13 -7.43
N ALA A 26 -5.52 21.21 -8.04
CA ALA A 26 -5.60 22.55 -7.42
C ALA A 26 -7.05 23.08 -7.29
N GLY A 27 -7.97 22.63 -8.15
CA GLY A 27 -9.40 22.98 -8.07
C GLY A 27 -10.21 22.10 -7.10
N ALA A 28 -9.77 20.87 -6.85
CA ALA A 28 -10.44 19.90 -5.97
C ALA A 28 -9.79 19.79 -4.58
N VAL A 29 -8.59 20.33 -4.42
CA VAL A 29 -7.79 20.31 -3.22
C VAL A 29 -7.26 21.74 -2.97
N PRO A 30 -7.79 22.48 -1.99
CA PRO A 30 -7.44 23.89 -1.75
C PRO A 30 -5.95 24.17 -1.44
N PHE A 31 -5.14 23.11 -1.28
CA PHE A 31 -3.89 23.15 -0.54
C PHE A 31 -2.65 22.64 -1.28
N VAL A 32 -2.73 22.44 -2.59
CA VAL A 32 -1.54 22.14 -3.39
C VAL A 32 -0.72 23.44 -3.54
N GLY A 33 0.08 23.75 -2.53
CA GLY A 33 1.05 24.85 -2.60
C GLY A 33 2.11 24.61 -3.70
N ALA A 34 2.89 25.64 -4.02
CA ALA A 34 3.89 25.61 -5.09
C ALA A 34 4.81 24.38 -5.04
N SER A 35 5.20 23.93 -3.84
CA SER A 35 6.05 22.75 -3.64
C SER A 35 5.41 21.45 -4.14
N ILE A 36 4.12 21.23 -3.82
CA ILE A 36 3.39 20.04 -4.28
C ILE A 36 3.03 20.18 -5.76
N GLN A 37 2.76 21.40 -6.25
CA GLN A 37 2.55 21.62 -7.68
C GLN A 37 3.80 21.29 -8.50
N THR A 38 4.99 21.72 -8.06
CA THR A 38 6.26 21.39 -8.73
C THR A 38 6.48 19.87 -8.78
N VAL A 39 6.31 19.17 -7.65
CA VAL A 39 6.39 17.71 -7.59
C VAL A 39 5.36 17.07 -8.54
N LEU A 40 4.09 17.48 -8.52
CA LEU A 40 3.06 16.91 -9.39
C LEU A 40 3.30 17.17 -10.89
N THR A 41 3.94 18.28 -11.24
CA THR A 41 4.18 18.71 -12.62
C THR A 41 5.50 18.19 -13.20
N GLU A 42 6.55 18.06 -12.40
CA GLU A 42 7.84 17.49 -12.82
C GLU A 42 7.82 15.96 -12.81
N ILE A 43 7.15 15.35 -11.83
CA ILE A 43 7.38 13.95 -11.52
C ILE A 43 6.55 13.02 -12.41
N ILE A 44 5.38 13.43 -12.95
CA ILE A 44 4.54 12.43 -13.65
C ILE A 44 3.75 12.88 -14.90
N PRO A 45 4.34 12.75 -16.10
CA PRO A 45 3.55 12.64 -17.32
C PRO A 45 2.82 11.28 -17.35
N ASN A 46 1.51 11.28 -17.60
CA ASN A 46 0.63 10.09 -17.73
C ASN A 46 0.26 9.31 -16.44
N VAL A 47 0.33 9.91 -15.25
CA VAL A 47 -0.28 9.24 -14.08
C VAL A 47 -1.79 9.33 -14.10
N ARG A 48 -2.44 8.27 -13.60
CA ARG A 48 -3.87 8.25 -13.32
C ARG A 48 -4.16 9.25 -12.20
N ALA A 49 -4.34 10.51 -12.56
CA ALA A 49 -4.54 11.66 -11.68
C ALA A 49 -5.51 11.39 -10.53
N ASP A 50 -6.64 10.72 -10.85
CA ASP A 50 -7.66 10.30 -9.89
C ASP A 50 -7.09 9.47 -8.72
N ARG A 51 -6.03 8.69 -8.96
CA ARG A 51 -5.38 7.88 -7.92
C ARG A 51 -4.54 8.71 -6.96
N VAL A 52 -3.84 9.71 -7.49
CA VAL A 52 -3.05 10.67 -6.71
C VAL A 52 -3.97 11.57 -5.90
N GLU A 53 -5.06 12.02 -6.51
CA GLU A 53 -6.07 12.83 -5.83
C GLU A 53 -6.67 12.12 -4.61
N SER A 54 -7.03 10.83 -4.75
CA SER A 54 -7.51 10.01 -3.62
C SER A 54 -6.50 9.95 -2.46
N TYR A 55 -5.22 9.76 -2.77
CA TYR A 55 -4.15 9.76 -1.77
C TYR A 55 -3.97 11.12 -1.09
N ILE A 56 -3.92 12.21 -1.85
CA ILE A 56 -3.74 13.56 -1.29
C ILE A 56 -4.92 13.92 -0.37
N ARG A 57 -6.15 13.62 -0.78
CA ARG A 57 -7.34 13.83 0.06
C ARG A 57 -7.26 13.03 1.37
N HIS A 58 -6.89 11.75 1.29
CA HIS A 58 -6.73 10.92 2.48
C HIS A 58 -5.69 11.48 3.45
N LEU A 59 -4.58 12.04 2.95
CA LEU A 59 -3.61 12.72 3.80
C LEU A 59 -4.24 13.93 4.49
N GLN A 60 -4.90 14.82 3.74
CA GLN A 60 -5.47 16.05 4.27
C GLN A 60 -6.55 15.85 5.33
N ASP A 61 -7.37 14.82 5.17
CA ASP A 61 -8.40 14.48 6.15
C ASP A 61 -7.81 14.07 7.51
N GLN A 62 -6.53 13.67 7.53
CA GLN A 62 -5.87 13.05 8.68
C GLN A 62 -4.75 13.92 9.29
N ILE A 63 -4.19 14.87 8.55
CA ILE A 63 -3.12 15.75 9.02
C ILE A 63 -3.53 17.22 8.98
N ASP A 64 -3.22 17.93 10.06
CA ASP A 64 -3.37 19.38 10.09
C ASP A 64 -2.50 20.04 9.02
N GLU A 65 -3.06 21.04 8.38
CA GLU A 65 -2.47 21.77 7.25
C GLU A 65 -1.09 22.36 7.58
N LEU A 66 -0.98 23.02 8.74
CA LEU A 66 0.27 23.64 9.17
C LEU A 66 1.32 22.57 9.48
N LYS A 67 0.91 21.46 10.11
CA LYS A 67 1.80 20.33 10.37
C LYS A 67 2.32 19.70 9.08
N LEU A 68 1.45 19.49 8.09
CA LEU A 68 1.87 18.96 6.79
C LEU A 68 2.89 19.87 6.14
N LYS A 69 2.63 21.18 6.11
CA LYS A 69 3.55 22.15 5.53
C LYS A 69 4.93 22.10 6.20
N LEU A 70 4.96 22.13 7.53
CA LEU A 70 6.22 22.05 8.30
C LEU A 70 6.96 20.73 8.09
N ALA A 71 6.24 19.61 7.91
CA ALA A 71 6.84 18.32 7.63
C ALA A 71 7.46 18.27 6.22
N LEU A 72 6.81 18.88 5.23
CA LEU A 72 7.29 18.95 3.84
C LEU A 72 8.43 19.95 3.63
N GLU A 73 8.64 20.90 4.55
CA GLU A 73 9.82 21.78 4.54
C GLU A 73 11.12 21.04 4.90
N LYS A 74 11.02 19.85 5.51
CA LYS A 74 12.16 19.00 5.84
C LYS A 74 12.45 18.02 4.69
N PRO A 75 13.73 17.83 4.29
CA PRO A 75 14.09 16.87 3.23
C PRO A 75 13.54 15.46 3.47
N GLU A 76 13.54 15.00 4.72
CA GLU A 76 13.10 13.66 5.09
C GLU A 76 11.59 13.47 4.96
N GLY A 77 10.82 14.51 5.29
CA GLY A 77 9.37 14.52 5.15
C GLY A 77 8.93 14.67 3.70
N LEU A 78 9.64 15.49 2.91
CA LEU A 78 9.43 15.60 1.47
C LEU A 78 9.71 14.26 0.75
N ASP A 79 10.85 13.63 1.02
CA ASP A 79 11.20 12.31 0.45
C ASP A 79 10.14 11.24 0.78
N LEU A 80 9.66 11.21 2.03
CA LEU A 80 8.60 10.29 2.44
C LEU A 80 7.29 10.54 1.69
N PHE A 81 6.91 11.81 1.54
CA PHE A 81 5.71 12.20 0.81
C PHE A 81 5.81 11.82 -0.68
N GLU A 82 6.95 12.09 -1.32
CA GLU A 82 7.18 11.75 -2.73
C GLU A 82 7.13 10.23 -2.97
N GLU A 83 7.74 9.43 -2.10
CA GLU A 83 7.67 7.97 -2.19
C GLU A 83 6.21 7.48 -2.02
N GLY A 84 5.47 8.04 -1.06
CA GLY A 84 4.06 7.73 -0.86
C GLY A 84 3.18 8.08 -2.06
N LEU A 85 3.45 9.23 -2.68
CA LEU A 85 2.80 9.67 -3.90
C LEU A 85 3.06 8.70 -5.05
N TRP A 86 4.32 8.31 -5.25
CA TRP A 86 4.75 7.37 -6.29
C TRP A 86 4.10 5.99 -6.14
N GLN A 87 4.08 5.45 -4.92
CA GLN A 87 3.45 4.16 -4.65
C GLN A 87 1.94 4.23 -4.86
N SER A 88 1.29 5.29 -4.37
CA SER A 88 -0.17 5.47 -4.49
C SER A 88 -0.63 5.64 -5.93
N ALA A 89 0.17 6.30 -6.77
CA ALA A 89 -0.10 6.41 -8.20
C ALA A 89 -0.14 5.04 -8.90
N ARG A 90 0.69 4.08 -8.45
CA ARG A 90 0.77 2.72 -9.00
C ARG A 90 -0.25 1.75 -8.38
N ALA A 91 -0.71 2.01 -7.16
CA ALA A 91 -1.69 1.20 -6.46
C ALA A 91 -3.00 1.01 -7.24
N PHE A 92 -3.52 -0.23 -7.25
CA PHE A 92 -4.73 -0.61 -7.98
C PHE A 92 -6.01 -0.53 -7.15
N THR A 93 -5.91 -0.72 -5.84
CA THR A 93 -7.03 -0.75 -4.88
C THR A 93 -7.02 0.52 -4.02
N GLU A 94 -8.20 0.97 -3.56
CA GLU A 94 -8.27 2.11 -2.64
C GLU A 94 -7.71 1.73 -1.26
N GLU A 95 -7.91 0.48 -0.83
CA GLU A 95 -7.32 -0.06 0.41
C GLU A 95 -5.80 0.07 0.42
N ARG A 96 -5.13 -0.23 -0.70
CA ARG A 96 -3.68 -0.09 -0.82
C ARG A 96 -3.23 1.36 -0.71
N LYS A 97 -3.96 2.31 -1.33
CA LYS A 97 -3.66 3.75 -1.20
C LYS A 97 -3.85 4.21 0.24
N LYS A 98 -4.88 3.71 0.92
CA LYS A 98 -5.09 3.97 2.34
C LYS A 98 -3.90 3.49 3.17
N TYR A 99 -3.44 2.25 2.99
CA TYR A 99 -2.27 1.73 3.71
C TYR A 99 -1.01 2.59 3.51
N ILE A 100 -0.77 3.06 2.28
CA ILE A 100 0.33 3.99 1.97
C ILE A 100 0.12 5.33 2.69
N GLY A 101 -1.10 5.86 2.65
CA GLY A 101 -1.50 7.07 3.35
C GLY A 101 -1.24 7.00 4.86
N GLU A 102 -1.74 5.96 5.54
CA GLU A 102 -1.55 5.77 6.99
C GLU A 102 -0.07 5.73 7.40
N LEU A 103 0.76 5.05 6.61
CA LEU A 103 2.22 5.02 6.81
C LEU A 103 2.84 6.41 6.65
N VAL A 104 2.49 7.14 5.59
CA VAL A 104 3.03 8.47 5.34
C VAL A 104 2.61 9.43 6.45
N ILE A 105 1.32 9.41 6.85
CA ILE A 105 0.81 10.23 7.96
C ILE A 105 1.59 9.92 9.25
N SER A 106 1.80 8.65 9.55
CA SER A 106 2.58 8.22 10.72
C SER A 106 4.01 8.79 10.68
N GLY A 107 4.65 8.79 9.52
CA GLY A 107 6.01 9.31 9.35
C GLY A 107 6.10 10.82 9.42
N LEU A 108 5.14 11.53 8.83
CA LEU A 108 5.09 13.01 8.89
C LEU A 108 4.79 13.52 10.31
N ASN A 109 4.11 12.74 11.13
CA ASN A 109 3.78 13.08 12.51
C ASN A 109 4.84 12.65 13.55
N CYS A 110 5.81 11.81 13.19
CA CYS A 110 6.79 11.28 14.13
C CYS A 110 8.10 12.08 14.18
N GLU A 111 8.85 11.89 15.26
CA GLU A 111 10.21 12.42 15.40
C GLU A 111 11.18 11.71 14.43
N GLU A 112 12.30 12.37 14.12
CA GLU A 112 13.26 11.95 13.08
C GLU A 112 13.76 10.50 13.24
N ALA A 113 14.00 10.04 14.49
CA ALA A 113 14.42 8.67 14.76
C ALA A 113 13.39 7.60 14.34
N GLU A 114 12.10 7.91 14.45
CA GLU A 114 11.00 7.02 14.07
C GLU A 114 10.70 7.09 12.56
N GLN A 115 11.10 8.17 11.87
CA GLN A 115 10.90 8.32 10.42
C GLN A 115 11.63 7.23 9.63
N HIS A 116 12.82 6.80 10.08
CA HIS A 116 13.55 5.70 9.45
C HIS A 116 12.76 4.38 9.51
N ARG A 117 12.07 4.12 10.63
CA ARG A 117 11.25 2.91 10.80
C ARG A 117 10.01 2.97 9.93
N VAL A 118 9.35 4.11 9.84
CA VAL A 118 8.22 4.31 8.92
C VAL A 118 8.66 4.12 7.48
N ARG A 119 9.78 4.72 7.06
CA ARG A 119 10.31 4.57 5.70
C ARG A 119 10.67 3.13 5.38
N HIS A 120 11.26 2.41 6.33
CA HIS A 120 11.51 0.98 6.18
C HIS A 120 10.21 0.19 5.96
N ASN A 121 9.16 0.47 6.73
CA ASN A 121 7.85 -0.17 6.54
C ASN A 121 7.19 0.22 5.22
N LEU A 122 7.35 1.45 4.74
CA LEU A 122 6.85 1.88 3.43
C LEU A 122 7.56 1.13 2.28
N ARG A 123 8.85 0.83 2.43
CA ARG A 123 9.59 -0.03 1.48
C ARG A 123 9.10 -1.47 1.52
N ILE A 124 8.87 -2.04 2.71
CA ILE A 124 8.29 -3.38 2.86
C ILE A 124 6.90 -3.42 2.21
N LEU A 125 6.06 -2.41 2.47
CA LEU A 125 4.71 -2.34 1.90
C LEU A 125 4.79 -2.42 0.38
N ASN A 126 5.70 -1.69 -0.26
CA ASN A 126 5.89 -1.75 -1.72
C ASN A 126 6.29 -3.13 -2.24
N GLN A 127 6.93 -3.96 -1.43
CA GLN A 127 7.36 -5.31 -1.83
C GLN A 127 6.28 -6.37 -1.59
N ILE A 128 5.37 -6.17 -0.64
CA ILE A 128 4.33 -7.16 -0.33
C ILE A 128 3.00 -6.86 -1.02
N GLY A 129 2.30 -7.89 -1.47
CA GLY A 129 0.98 -7.80 -2.08
C GLY A 129 -0.17 -7.71 -1.08
N ASP A 130 -1.37 -7.39 -1.56
CA ASP A 130 -2.57 -7.30 -0.72
C ASP A 130 -2.96 -8.68 -0.13
N ASP A 131 -2.72 -9.77 -0.86
CA ASP A 131 -2.93 -11.14 -0.36
C ASP A 131 -1.99 -11.47 0.81
N GLU A 132 -0.77 -10.95 0.79
CA GLU A 132 0.19 -11.12 1.88
C GLU A 132 -0.21 -10.31 3.11
N ILE A 133 -0.73 -9.10 2.92
CA ILE A 133 -1.31 -8.30 4.01
C ILE A 133 -2.51 -9.05 4.62
N LEU A 134 -3.36 -9.68 3.81
CA LEU A 134 -4.48 -10.51 4.29
C LEU A 134 -3.99 -11.73 5.08
N ILE A 135 -2.99 -12.44 4.57
CA ILE A 135 -2.36 -13.56 5.26
C ILE A 135 -1.77 -13.11 6.59
N LEU A 136 -0.96 -12.05 6.59
CA LEU A 136 -0.34 -11.47 7.78
C LEU A 136 -1.40 -11.06 8.81
N SER A 137 -2.47 -10.41 8.35
CA SER A 137 -3.60 -10.01 9.18
C SER A 137 -4.25 -11.20 9.86
N SER A 138 -4.37 -12.34 9.20
CA SER A 138 -4.99 -13.56 9.76
C SER A 138 -4.27 -14.13 10.99
N TYR A 139 -3.01 -13.73 11.23
CA TYR A 139 -2.25 -14.13 12.41
C TYR A 139 -2.49 -13.24 13.65
N GLN A 140 -3.28 -12.17 13.54
CA GLN A 140 -3.70 -11.39 14.71
C GLN A 140 -4.61 -12.22 15.63
N SER A 141 -4.50 -11.98 16.94
CA SER A 141 -5.26 -12.70 17.98
C SER A 141 -6.77 -12.71 17.70
N LYS A 142 -7.35 -11.58 17.25
CA LYS A 142 -8.78 -11.44 16.92
C LYS A 142 -9.28 -12.43 15.85
N TYR A 143 -8.40 -12.87 14.93
CA TYR A 143 -8.75 -13.81 13.87
C TYR A 143 -8.30 -15.26 14.13
N GLN A 144 -7.56 -15.49 15.21
CA GLN A 144 -7.16 -16.83 15.64
C GLN A 144 -8.19 -17.51 16.56
N ALA A 145 -9.02 -16.73 17.25
CA ALA A 145 -10.07 -17.26 18.12
C ALA A 145 -11.12 -18.07 17.33
N ILE A 146 -11.14 -19.39 17.53
CA ILE A 146 -12.02 -20.34 16.81
C ILE A 146 -13.51 -20.04 17.03
N SER A 147 -13.87 -19.48 18.18
CA SER A 147 -15.25 -19.15 18.56
C SER A 147 -15.72 -17.77 18.10
N SER A 148 -14.81 -16.89 17.64
CA SER A 148 -15.18 -15.54 17.22
C SER A 148 -15.94 -15.56 15.88
N ASP A 149 -17.11 -14.95 15.86
CA ASP A 149 -17.89 -14.81 14.63
C ASP A 149 -17.19 -13.90 13.62
N ASP A 150 -16.42 -12.91 14.09
CA ASP A 150 -15.57 -12.07 13.24
C ASP A 150 -14.46 -12.87 12.56
N ALA A 151 -13.83 -13.80 13.28
CA ALA A 151 -12.81 -14.69 12.73
C ALA A 151 -13.39 -15.60 11.63
N LYS A 152 -14.62 -16.12 11.84
CA LYS A 152 -15.33 -16.93 10.83
C LYS A 152 -15.71 -16.09 9.62
N ALA A 153 -16.26 -14.88 9.83
CA ALA A 153 -16.66 -13.97 8.76
C ALA A 153 -15.45 -13.56 7.90
N PHE A 154 -14.33 -13.20 8.54
CA PHE A 154 -13.07 -12.86 7.88
C PHE A 154 -12.55 -14.03 7.02
N ARG A 155 -12.43 -15.23 7.59
CA ARG A 155 -11.97 -16.42 6.84
C ARG A 155 -12.91 -16.79 5.70
N LYS A 156 -14.23 -16.64 5.87
CA LYS A 156 -15.21 -16.90 4.83
C LYS A 156 -15.08 -15.89 3.68
N LYS A 157 -14.94 -14.60 3.99
CA LYS A 157 -14.75 -13.52 3.01
C LYS A 157 -13.46 -13.72 2.20
N HIS A 158 -12.37 -14.12 2.86
CA HIS A 158 -11.05 -14.25 2.25
C HIS A 158 -10.65 -15.71 1.95
N LYS A 159 -11.63 -16.60 1.74
CA LYS A 159 -11.39 -18.04 1.51
C LYS A 159 -10.51 -18.32 0.29
N SER A 160 -10.54 -17.46 -0.73
CA SER A 160 -9.70 -17.57 -1.93
C SER A 160 -8.20 -17.48 -1.65
N VAL A 161 -7.80 -16.81 -0.57
CA VAL A 161 -6.41 -16.59 -0.16
C VAL A 161 -6.07 -17.39 1.10
N LEU A 162 -6.98 -17.41 2.08
CA LEU A 162 -6.73 -18.01 3.39
C LEU A 162 -7.14 -19.48 3.48
N GLY A 163 -8.00 -19.94 2.57
CA GLY A 163 -8.72 -21.21 2.67
C GLY A 163 -7.81 -22.42 2.90
N PRO A 164 -8.37 -23.51 3.44
CA PRO A 164 -7.63 -24.75 3.52
C PRO A 164 -7.36 -25.24 2.09
N PHE A 165 -6.10 -25.19 1.66
CA PHE A 165 -5.69 -25.72 0.38
C PHE A 165 -5.05 -27.09 0.59
N SER A 166 -5.60 -28.09 -0.09
CA SER A 166 -5.07 -29.46 -0.01
C SER A 166 -3.72 -29.55 -0.71
N ARG A 167 -2.70 -30.04 -0.01
CA ARG A 167 -1.37 -30.34 -0.57
C ARG A 167 -1.29 -31.72 -1.23
N ALA A 168 -2.35 -32.52 -1.14
CA ALA A 168 -2.38 -33.87 -1.68
C ALA A 168 -2.12 -33.87 -3.19
N LEU A 169 -1.40 -34.89 -3.67
CA LEU A 169 -1.15 -35.08 -5.09
C LEU A 169 -2.48 -35.24 -5.85
N GLY A 170 -2.63 -34.55 -6.97
CA GLY A 170 -3.86 -34.56 -7.78
C GLY A 170 -4.99 -33.68 -7.25
N SER A 171 -4.81 -32.97 -6.13
CA SER A 171 -5.81 -32.02 -5.65
C SER A 171 -5.90 -30.80 -6.59
N ALA A 172 -7.12 -30.30 -6.82
CA ALA A 172 -7.34 -29.08 -7.59
C ALA A 172 -6.76 -27.82 -6.91
N ASP A 173 -6.53 -27.88 -5.59
CA ASP A 173 -6.03 -26.77 -4.79
C ASP A 173 -4.51 -26.80 -4.57
N ARG A 174 -3.78 -27.80 -5.09
CA ARG A 174 -2.34 -27.96 -4.87
C ARG A 174 -1.55 -26.72 -5.28
N SER A 175 -1.90 -26.12 -6.42
CA SER A 175 -1.26 -24.88 -6.88
C SER A 175 -1.54 -23.69 -5.96
N LYS A 176 -2.74 -23.61 -5.38
CA LYS A 176 -3.09 -22.55 -4.40
C LYS A 176 -2.34 -22.76 -3.09
N ALA A 177 -2.18 -24.02 -2.65
CA ALA A 177 -1.37 -24.35 -1.49
C ALA A 177 0.08 -23.92 -1.69
N ALA A 178 0.69 -24.29 -2.82
CA ALA A 178 2.06 -23.90 -3.15
C ALA A 178 2.24 -22.38 -3.26
N HIS A 179 1.28 -21.68 -3.86
CA HIS A 179 1.30 -20.22 -3.91
C HIS A 179 1.24 -19.61 -2.51
N LYS A 180 0.33 -20.06 -1.65
CA LYS A 180 0.24 -19.61 -0.25
C LYS A 180 1.54 -19.88 0.52
N ASP A 181 2.17 -21.05 0.30
CA ASP A 181 3.45 -21.40 0.94
C ASP A 181 4.57 -20.44 0.49
N ALA A 182 4.59 -20.03 -0.78
CA ALA A 182 5.52 -19.01 -1.28
C ALA A 182 5.28 -17.62 -0.65
N LEU A 183 4.02 -17.20 -0.50
CA LEU A 183 3.67 -15.95 0.18
C LEU A 183 4.09 -15.95 1.65
N LEU A 184 3.92 -17.08 2.35
CA LEU A 184 4.37 -17.24 3.74
C LEU A 184 5.90 -17.14 3.85
N ALA A 185 6.64 -17.75 2.93
CA ALA A 185 8.09 -17.64 2.88
C ALA A 185 8.56 -16.20 2.59
N HIS A 186 7.86 -15.49 1.70
CA HIS A 186 8.15 -14.09 1.39
C HIS A 186 7.91 -13.17 2.59
N LEU A 187 6.77 -13.31 3.28
CA LEU A 187 6.50 -12.61 4.54
C LEU A 187 7.55 -12.91 5.62
N ALA A 188 8.01 -14.16 5.71
CA ALA A 188 9.08 -14.54 6.64
C ALA A 188 10.44 -13.92 6.26
N SER A 189 10.73 -13.72 4.96
CA SER A 189 11.98 -13.11 4.49
C SER A 189 12.13 -11.63 4.90
N PHE A 190 11.01 -10.91 5.07
CA PHE A 190 10.99 -9.56 5.65
C PHE A 190 10.93 -9.56 7.18
N GLY A 191 10.98 -10.74 7.80
CA GLY A 191 10.85 -10.88 9.25
C GLY A 191 9.48 -10.49 9.78
N LEU A 192 8.40 -10.52 8.96
CA LEU A 192 7.03 -10.22 9.39
C LEU A 192 6.36 -11.43 10.07
N LEU A 193 6.78 -12.63 9.67
CA LEU A 193 6.41 -13.89 10.28
C LEU A 193 7.66 -14.66 10.72
N LYS A 194 7.53 -15.43 11.79
CA LYS A 194 8.54 -16.40 12.22
C LYS A 194 7.93 -17.79 12.30
N VAL A 195 8.73 -18.81 11.99
CA VAL A 195 8.36 -20.21 12.23
C VAL A 195 8.42 -20.47 13.73
N THR A 196 7.35 -21.00 14.31
CA THR A 196 7.29 -21.35 15.75
C THR A 196 7.34 -22.84 15.99
N GLU A 197 6.84 -23.64 15.04
CA GLU A 197 6.79 -25.08 15.15
C GLU A 197 6.83 -25.66 13.74
N GLU A 198 7.64 -26.69 13.55
CA GLU A 198 7.72 -27.43 12.31
C GLU A 198 7.45 -28.90 12.64
N ASP A 199 6.31 -29.40 12.16
CA ASP A 199 5.96 -30.80 12.27
C ASP A 199 6.58 -31.53 11.07
N PHE A 200 7.67 -32.27 11.35
CA PHE A 200 8.40 -33.02 10.34
C PHE A 200 7.61 -34.21 9.77
N GLU A 201 6.64 -34.74 10.50
CA GLU A 201 5.81 -35.87 10.04
C GLU A 201 4.73 -35.41 9.07
N THR A 202 4.12 -34.24 9.33
CA THR A 202 3.05 -33.70 8.48
C THR A 202 3.51 -32.59 7.54
N SER A 203 4.79 -32.22 7.59
CA SER A 203 5.38 -31.06 6.91
C SER A 203 4.58 -29.78 7.14
N ARG A 204 3.95 -29.65 8.32
CA ARG A 204 3.18 -28.48 8.70
C ARG A 204 4.05 -27.50 9.45
N VAL A 205 4.19 -26.31 8.88
CA VAL A 205 4.87 -25.19 9.51
C VAL A 205 3.83 -24.28 10.17
N LYS A 206 3.97 -24.05 11.47
CA LYS A 206 3.23 -23.01 12.19
C LYS A 206 4.06 -21.73 12.19
N HIS A 207 3.39 -20.63 11.88
CA HIS A 207 3.96 -19.30 11.92
C HIS A 207 3.30 -18.46 13.02
N ALA A 208 4.03 -17.46 13.51
CA ALA A 208 3.49 -16.41 14.36
C ALA A 208 3.96 -15.04 13.88
N LEU A 209 3.19 -13.99 14.19
CA LEU A 209 3.59 -12.61 13.97
C LEU A 209 4.86 -12.28 14.76
N THR A 210 5.75 -11.53 14.13
CA THR A 210 6.89 -10.89 14.81
C THR A 210 6.49 -9.49 15.29
N SER A 211 7.36 -8.83 16.06
CA SER A 211 7.19 -7.41 16.41
C SER A 211 7.15 -6.51 15.18
N GLN A 212 7.95 -6.81 14.14
CA GLN A 212 7.94 -6.09 12.87
C GLN A 212 6.61 -6.28 12.11
N GLY A 213 6.09 -7.51 12.09
CA GLY A 213 4.78 -7.81 11.49
C GLY A 213 3.64 -7.06 12.18
N VAL A 214 3.64 -7.03 13.52
CA VAL A 214 2.68 -6.24 14.31
C VAL A 214 2.82 -4.75 14.03
N ALA A 215 4.05 -4.23 14.02
CA ALA A 215 4.31 -2.82 13.76
C ALA A 215 3.83 -2.40 12.36
N LEU A 216 4.09 -3.21 11.33
CA LEU A 216 3.58 -2.94 9.98
C LEU A 216 2.05 -2.87 9.96
N LEU A 217 1.37 -3.87 10.55
CA LEU A 217 -0.10 -3.91 10.62
C LEU A 217 -0.67 -2.70 11.38
N ARG A 218 0.03 -2.21 12.40
CA ARG A 218 -0.33 -0.99 13.14
C ARG A 218 -0.19 0.25 12.26
N TYR A 219 0.96 0.41 11.60
CA TYR A 219 1.20 1.57 10.74
C TYR A 219 0.21 1.69 9.57
N ILE A 220 -0.32 0.57 9.08
CA ILE A 220 -1.33 0.57 8.02
C ILE A 220 -2.77 0.57 8.54
N GLY A 221 -2.97 0.75 9.86
CA GLY A 221 -4.28 0.92 10.49
C GLY A 221 -5.14 -0.36 10.57
N ILE A 222 -4.51 -1.54 10.62
CA ILE A 222 -5.21 -2.84 10.71
C ILE A 222 -5.20 -3.43 12.13
N ALA A 223 -4.09 -3.26 12.85
CA ALA A 223 -3.96 -3.70 14.24
C ALA A 223 -4.33 -2.56 15.20
N GLU A 224 -5.12 -2.89 16.24
CA GLU A 224 -5.40 -2.00 17.37
C GLU A 224 -4.39 -2.26 18.50
N ASP A 225 -4.22 -1.28 19.40
CA ASP A 225 -3.28 -1.33 20.53
C ASP A 225 -3.64 -2.34 21.63
#